data_AF-A0AAW2SJ30-F1
#
_entry.id   AF-A0AAW2SJ30-F1
#
_cell.length_a   1.000
_cell.length_b   1.000
_cell.length_c   1.000
_cell.angle_alpha   90.00
_cell.angle_beta   90.00
_cell.angle_gamma   90.00
#
_symmetry.space_group_name_H-M   'P 1'
#
loop_
_entity.id
_entity.type
_entity.pdbx_description
1 polymer ?
#
loop_
_entity_poly.entity_id
_entity_poly.type
_entity_poly.pdbx_seq_one_letter_code
_entity_poly.pdbx_strand_id
1 'polypeptide(L)'
;MLEAVVEAERQAAKDLLREKKKDRALLALKKKKVQEDLLKQVDAWLINVEQQQYKSEINLDDVQKLMDDTAEAKAYQDEINAILGEKLSAEDEEEILAEFEKLETQMSSQDLPEEQDEKLDLPDVPSKAPALHDAVEDTPDEISAWKKVMEEPLAA
;
A
#
# COMPACT_ATOMS: atom_id res chain seq x y z
N MET A 1 19.98 19.85 -19.52
CA MET A 1 21.04 20.88 -19.70
C MET A 1 22.39 20.28 -20.11
N LEU A 2 22.85 19.16 -19.54
CA LEU A 2 24.17 18.57 -19.91
C LEU A 2 24.18 17.81 -21.26
N GLU A 3 23.11 17.11 -21.65
CA GLU A 3 23.05 16.45 -22.97
C GLU A 3 23.17 17.46 -24.13
N ALA A 4 22.61 18.66 -23.97
CA ALA A 4 22.74 19.75 -24.93
C ALA A 4 24.21 20.20 -25.09
N VAL A 5 25.02 20.13 -24.04
CA VAL A 5 26.46 20.44 -24.08
C VAL A 5 27.22 19.36 -24.86
N VAL A 6 26.89 18.09 -24.65
CA VAL A 6 27.48 16.95 -25.40
C VAL A 6 27.14 17.02 -26.89
N GLU A 7 25.89 17.36 -27.23
CA GLU A 7 25.45 17.52 -28.63
C GLU A 7 26.11 18.74 -29.29
N ALA A 8 26.25 19.85 -28.54
CA ALA A 8 26.96 21.04 -29.01
C ALA A 8 28.46 20.77 -29.25
N GLU A 9 29.13 20.01 -28.38
CA GLU A 9 30.53 19.62 -28.57
C GLU A 9 30.71 18.67 -29.77
N ARG A 10 29.73 17.77 -30.00
CA ARG A 10 29.69 16.91 -31.18
C ARG A 10 29.53 17.72 -32.47
N GLN A 11 28.69 18.75 -32.45
CA GLN A 11 28.49 19.61 -33.61
C GLN A 11 29.71 20.50 -33.88
N ALA A 12 30.31 21.09 -32.83
CA ALA A 12 31.55 21.84 -32.92
C ALA A 12 32.70 21.00 -33.49
N ALA A 13 32.82 19.73 -33.11
CA ALA A 13 33.81 18.82 -33.68
C ALA A 13 33.58 18.55 -35.18
N LYS A 14 32.32 18.41 -35.62
CA LYS A 14 31.96 18.25 -37.05
C LYS A 14 32.33 19.49 -37.87
N ASP A 15 32.06 20.68 -37.33
CA ASP A 15 32.34 21.94 -38.02
C ASP A 15 33.86 22.20 -38.11
N LEU A 16 34.62 21.88 -37.07
CA LEU A 16 36.09 21.94 -37.07
C LEU A 16 36.75 20.97 -38.07
N LEU A 17 36.14 19.80 -38.30
CA LEU A 17 36.59 18.86 -39.34
C LEU A 17 36.33 19.42 -40.75
N ARG A 18 35.19 20.10 -40.95
CA ARG A 18 34.86 20.79 -42.22
C ARG A 18 35.83 21.94 -42.51
N GLU A 19 36.32 22.60 -41.47
CA GLU A 19 37.36 23.65 -41.54
C GLU A 19 38.80 23.11 -41.65
N LYS A 20 39.02 21.78 -41.77
CA LYS A 20 40.33 21.10 -41.77
C LYS A 20 41.18 21.32 -40.50
N LYS A 21 40.61 21.81 -39.40
CA LYS A 21 41.29 22.06 -38.12
C LYS A 21 41.27 20.80 -37.23
N LYS A 22 42.02 19.77 -37.66
CA LYS A 22 42.01 18.43 -37.03
C LYS A 22 42.36 18.43 -35.53
N ASP A 23 43.34 19.22 -35.10
CA ASP A 23 43.79 19.22 -33.69
C ASP A 23 42.72 19.75 -32.73
N ARG A 24 41.96 20.77 -33.15
CA ARG A 24 40.85 21.32 -32.37
C ARG A 24 39.66 20.36 -32.34
N ALA A 25 39.37 19.69 -33.46
CA ALA A 25 38.33 18.66 -33.48
C ALA A 25 38.66 17.50 -32.53
N LEU A 26 39.93 17.07 -32.50
CA LEU A 26 40.40 16.05 -31.55
C LEU A 26 40.25 16.50 -30.09
N LEU A 27 40.56 17.76 -29.78
CA LEU A 27 40.39 18.29 -28.43
C LEU A 27 38.90 18.31 -28.01
N ALA A 28 38.01 18.73 -28.90
CA ALA A 28 36.57 18.73 -28.66
C ALA A 28 36.03 17.30 -28.43
N LEU A 29 36.48 16.33 -29.22
CA LEU A 29 36.07 14.93 -29.05
C LEU A 29 36.60 14.32 -27.74
N LYS A 30 37.83 14.65 -27.34
CA LYS A 30 38.39 14.22 -26.04
C LYS A 30 37.60 14.83 -24.88
N LYS A 31 37.26 16.11 -24.97
CA LYS A 31 36.45 16.81 -23.96
C LYS A 31 35.07 16.17 -23.81
N LYS A 32 34.41 15.89 -24.94
CA LYS A 32 33.15 15.15 -24.99
C LYS A 32 33.25 13.79 -24.29
N LYS A 33 34.29 13.01 -24.61
CA LYS A 33 34.49 11.67 -24.04
C LYS A 33 34.63 11.71 -22.51
N VAL A 34 35.40 12.66 -21.99
CA VAL A 34 35.57 12.85 -20.54
C VAL A 34 34.24 13.26 -19.88
N GLN A 35 33.47 14.15 -20.50
CA GLN A 35 32.16 14.55 -19.98
C GLN A 35 31.16 13.39 -19.98
N GLU A 36 31.16 12.54 -21.02
CA GLU A 36 30.33 11.32 -21.05
C GLU A 36 30.71 10.33 -19.94
N ASP A 37 32.01 10.16 -19.67
CA ASP A 37 32.48 9.26 -18.61
C ASP A 37 32.21 9.82 -17.22
N LEU A 38 32.25 11.15 -17.04
CA LEU A 38 31.82 11.81 -15.82
C LEU A 38 30.30 11.68 -15.62
N LEU A 39 29.52 11.84 -16.69
CA LEU A 39 28.06 11.71 -16.63
C LEU A 39 27.66 10.32 -16.13
N LYS A 40 28.29 9.26 -16.69
CA LYS A 40 28.07 7.88 -16.22
C LYS A 40 28.38 7.69 -14.74
N GLN A 41 29.42 8.35 -14.22
CA GLN A 41 29.77 8.27 -12.80
C GLN A 41 28.73 8.99 -11.94
N VAL A 42 28.25 10.15 -12.38
CA VAL A 42 27.19 10.90 -11.69
C VAL A 42 25.89 10.09 -11.69
N ASP A 43 25.52 9.47 -12.82
CA ASP A 43 24.32 8.63 -12.92
C ASP A 43 24.41 7.43 -11.95
N ALA A 44 25.57 6.77 -11.88
CA ALA A 44 25.79 5.67 -10.95
C ALA A 44 25.72 6.14 -9.48
N TRP A 45 26.23 7.33 -9.17
CA TRP A 45 26.14 7.90 -7.83
C TRP A 45 24.70 8.25 -7.47
N LEU A 46 23.94 8.83 -8.40
CA LEU A 46 22.53 9.16 -8.21
C LEU A 46 21.70 7.90 -7.91
N ILE A 47 21.87 6.84 -8.70
CA ILE A 47 21.21 5.54 -8.48
C ILE A 47 21.52 4.99 -7.08
N ASN A 48 22.77 5.11 -6.63
CA ASN A 48 23.15 4.63 -5.30
C ASN A 48 22.50 5.44 -4.17
N VAL A 49 22.42 6.77 -4.33
CA VAL A 49 21.76 7.65 -3.36
C VAL A 49 20.26 7.36 -3.31
N GLU A 50 19.61 7.25 -4.46
CA GLU A 50 18.18 6.89 -4.55
C GLU A 50 17.89 5.54 -3.89
N GLN A 51 18.73 4.53 -4.12
CA GLN A 51 18.60 3.24 -3.43
C GLN A 51 18.78 3.34 -1.92
N GLN A 52 19.69 4.19 -1.43
CA GLN A 52 19.85 4.41 0.02
C GLN A 52 18.65 5.14 0.61
N GLN A 53 18.06 6.11 -0.10
CA GLN A 53 16.86 6.79 0.34
C GLN A 53 15.69 5.82 0.45
N TYR A 54 15.43 5.01 -0.56
CA TYR A 54 14.36 3.99 -0.51
C TYR A 54 14.55 2.99 0.63
N LYS A 55 15.80 2.54 0.85
CA LYS A 55 16.15 1.65 1.98
C LYS A 55 16.04 2.32 3.35
N SER A 56 16.10 3.64 3.41
CA SER A 56 15.93 4.41 4.64
C SER A 56 14.47 4.80 4.89
N GLU A 57 13.69 5.02 3.83
CA GLU A 57 12.25 5.29 3.90
C GLU A 57 11.47 4.02 4.26
N ILE A 58 11.91 2.87 3.74
CA ILE A 58 11.51 1.57 4.25
C ILE A 58 12.43 1.25 5.43
N ASN A 59 12.11 1.78 6.60
CA ASN A 59 12.79 1.37 7.83
C ASN A 59 12.66 -0.14 7.97
N LEU A 60 13.78 -0.84 7.80
CA LEU A 60 13.83 -2.29 7.97
C LEU A 60 13.33 -2.71 9.37
N ASP A 61 13.55 -1.86 10.37
CA ASP A 61 13.06 -2.01 11.73
C ASP A 61 11.53 -1.97 11.82
N ASP A 62 10.86 -1.13 11.01
CA ASP A 62 9.40 -1.07 10.96
C ASP A 62 8.82 -2.32 10.29
N VAL A 63 9.50 -2.84 9.26
CA VAL A 63 9.12 -4.13 8.63
C VAL A 63 9.30 -5.28 9.60
N GLN A 64 10.41 -5.32 10.33
CA GLN A 64 10.67 -6.35 11.33
C GLN A 64 9.62 -6.31 12.46
N LYS A 65 9.33 -5.12 12.98
CA LYS A 65 8.28 -4.93 13.99
C LYS A 65 6.91 -5.39 13.47
N LEU A 66 6.54 -5.04 12.23
CA LEU A 66 5.29 -5.49 11.63
C LEU A 66 5.23 -7.02 11.48
N MET A 67 6.35 -7.67 11.16
CA MET A 67 6.43 -9.14 11.09
C MET A 67 6.27 -9.78 12.47
N ASP A 68 6.86 -9.18 13.51
CA ASP A 68 6.74 -9.63 14.90
C ASP A 68 5.29 -9.44 15.40
N ASP A 69 4.69 -8.27 15.18
CA ASP A 69 3.29 -7.95 15.50
C ASP A 69 2.32 -8.92 14.77
N THR A 70 2.60 -9.26 13.50
CA THR A 70 1.82 -10.23 12.72
C THR A 70 1.96 -11.65 13.26
N ALA A 71 3.17 -12.04 13.69
CA ALA A 71 3.40 -13.35 14.30
C ALA A 71 2.67 -13.50 15.64
N GLU A 72 2.66 -12.45 16.46
CA GLU A 72 1.91 -12.41 17.72
C GLU A 72 0.40 -12.50 17.48
N ALA A 73 -0.14 -11.71 16.54
CA ALA A 73 -1.56 -11.76 16.18
C ALA A 73 -1.99 -13.16 15.70
N LYS A 74 -1.12 -13.84 14.93
CA LYS A 74 -1.37 -15.21 14.50
C LYS A 74 -1.37 -16.19 15.67
N ALA A 75 -0.44 -16.04 16.61
CA ALA A 75 -0.41 -16.87 17.81
C ALA A 75 -1.70 -16.72 18.64
N TYR A 76 -2.18 -15.50 18.85
CA TYR A 76 -3.48 -15.28 19.51
C TYR A 76 -4.64 -15.93 18.75
N GLN A 77 -4.66 -15.83 17.41
CA GLN A 77 -5.70 -16.50 16.62
C GLN A 77 -5.63 -18.03 16.77
N ASP A 78 -4.43 -18.61 16.77
CA ASP A 78 -4.22 -20.04 16.96
C ASP A 78 -4.63 -20.47 18.39
N GLU A 79 -4.37 -19.65 19.41
CA GLU A 79 -4.85 -19.88 20.79
C GLU A 79 -6.38 -19.80 20.89
N ILE A 80 -7.02 -18.81 20.25
CA ILE A 80 -8.48 -18.70 20.19
C ILE A 80 -9.07 -19.93 19.51
N ASN A 81 -8.51 -20.33 18.36
CA ASN A 81 -8.97 -21.51 17.63
C ASN A 81 -8.78 -22.80 18.45
N ALA A 82 -7.67 -22.91 19.19
CA ALA A 82 -7.43 -24.04 20.08
C ALA A 82 -8.44 -24.06 21.23
N ILE A 83 -8.71 -22.92 21.88
CA ILE A 83 -9.69 -22.83 22.97
C ILE A 83 -11.11 -23.15 22.48
N LEU A 84 -11.51 -22.62 21.32
CA LEU A 84 -12.81 -22.91 20.71
C LEU A 84 -12.92 -24.38 20.28
N GLY A 85 -11.84 -24.97 19.77
CA GLY A 85 -11.82 -26.37 19.32
C GLY A 85 -11.63 -27.40 20.46
N GLU A 86 -11.01 -27.04 21.57
CA GLU A 86 -10.76 -27.92 22.72
C GLU A 86 -11.93 -27.91 23.72
N LYS A 87 -12.69 -26.81 23.80
CA LYS A 87 -13.73 -26.62 24.84
C LYS A 87 -15.16 -26.89 24.42
N LEU A 88 -15.45 -27.10 23.15
CA LEU A 88 -16.80 -27.51 22.75
C LEU A 88 -16.91 -29.03 22.91
N SER A 89 -17.50 -29.47 24.02
CA SER A 89 -17.94 -30.87 24.16
C SER A 89 -19.14 -31.13 23.25
N ALA A 90 -19.37 -32.37 22.84
CA ALA A 90 -20.58 -32.75 22.11
C ALA A 90 -21.88 -32.38 22.86
N GLU A 91 -21.81 -32.32 24.20
CA GLU A 91 -22.91 -31.88 25.06
C GLU A 91 -23.11 -30.36 25.01
N ASP A 92 -22.01 -29.59 24.95
CA ASP A 92 -22.06 -28.12 24.80
C ASP A 92 -22.55 -27.72 23.39
N GLU A 93 -22.15 -28.49 22.36
CA GLU A 93 -22.64 -28.32 20.99
C GLU A 93 -24.16 -28.54 20.90
N GLU A 94 -24.70 -29.54 21.60
CA GLU A 94 -26.14 -29.81 21.66
C GLU A 94 -26.90 -28.70 22.41
N GLU A 95 -26.34 -28.16 23.51
CA GLU A 95 -26.94 -27.04 24.25
C GLU A 95 -27.00 -25.77 23.40
N ILE A 96 -25.92 -25.48 22.65
CA ILE A 96 -25.85 -24.34 21.73
C ILE A 96 -26.87 -24.49 20.59
N LEU A 97 -27.00 -25.69 20.01
CA LEU A 97 -27.98 -25.98 18.97
C LEU A 97 -29.42 -25.82 19.48
N ALA A 98 -29.71 -26.29 20.69
CA ALA A 98 -31.01 -26.12 21.31
C ALA A 98 -31.32 -24.65 21.64
N GLU A 99 -30.34 -23.87 22.10
CA GLU A 99 -30.50 -22.42 22.31
C GLU A 99 -30.74 -21.69 20.98
N PHE A 100 -30.04 -22.09 19.92
CA PHE A 100 -30.25 -21.57 18.57
C PHE A 100 -31.67 -21.87 18.04
N GLU A 101 -32.13 -23.12 18.11
CA GLU A 101 -33.48 -23.51 17.71
C GLU A 101 -34.56 -22.78 18.53
N LYS A 102 -34.30 -22.57 19.82
CA LYS A 102 -35.17 -21.76 20.69
C LYS A 102 -35.23 -20.29 20.26
N LEU A 103 -34.11 -19.70 19.84
CA LEU A 103 -34.07 -18.34 19.31
C LEU A 103 -34.78 -18.24 17.95
N GLU A 104 -34.60 -19.23 17.06
CA GLU A 104 -35.32 -19.32 15.78
C GLU A 104 -36.83 -19.42 16.00
N THR A 105 -37.27 -20.29 16.90
CA THR A 105 -38.70 -20.42 17.24
C THR A 105 -39.25 -19.19 17.95
N GLN A 106 -38.46 -18.50 18.79
CA GLN A 106 -38.85 -17.21 19.38
C GLN A 106 -38.99 -16.10 18.34
N MET A 107 -38.09 -16.03 17.36
CA MET A 107 -38.22 -15.10 16.22
C MET A 107 -39.40 -15.46 15.33
N SER A 108 -39.61 -16.75 15.06
CA SER A 108 -40.72 -17.24 14.23
C SER A 108 -42.09 -17.13 14.92
N SER A 109 -42.13 -17.10 16.26
CA SER A 109 -43.37 -16.85 17.03
C SER A 109 -43.77 -15.37 17.04
N GLN A 110 -42.90 -14.47 16.54
CA GLN A 110 -43.11 -13.04 16.60
C GLN A 110 -43.63 -12.42 15.29
N ASP A 111 -43.76 -13.19 14.20
CA ASP A 111 -44.65 -12.86 13.07
C ASP A 111 -44.74 -14.03 12.09
N LEU A 112 -45.92 -14.67 11.97
CA LEU A 112 -46.45 -15.12 10.67
C LEU A 112 -47.94 -15.56 10.79
N PRO A 113 -48.89 -14.81 10.20
CA PRO A 113 -50.19 -15.33 9.79
C PRO A 113 -50.04 -16.28 8.59
N GLU A 114 -51.01 -17.19 8.43
CA GLU A 114 -51.06 -18.25 7.41
C GLU A 114 -50.84 -17.76 5.95
N GLU A 115 -50.06 -18.58 5.23
CA GLU A 115 -49.79 -18.68 3.79
C GLU A 115 -50.44 -17.66 2.83
N GLN A 116 -49.58 -16.95 2.07
CA GLN A 116 -49.86 -16.62 0.66
C GLN A 116 -48.60 -16.84 -0.18
N ASP A 117 -48.76 -17.60 -1.27
CA ASP A 117 -47.84 -17.70 -2.39
C ASP A 117 -47.49 -16.29 -2.92
N GLU A 118 -46.40 -15.72 -2.46
CA GLU A 118 -45.79 -14.56 -3.11
C GLU A 118 -44.35 -14.89 -3.44
N LYS A 119 -44.05 -14.83 -4.74
CA LYS A 119 -42.75 -15.11 -5.33
C LYS A 119 -41.71 -14.20 -4.66
N LEU A 120 -40.98 -14.75 -3.70
CA LEU A 120 -39.88 -14.08 -3.02
C LEU A 120 -38.75 -13.87 -4.03
N ASP A 121 -38.61 -12.64 -4.53
CA ASP A 121 -37.40 -12.22 -5.22
C ASP A 121 -36.29 -12.12 -4.17
N LEU A 122 -35.55 -13.21 -4.01
CA LEU A 122 -34.36 -13.26 -3.16
C LEU A 122 -33.38 -12.17 -3.66
N PRO A 123 -32.88 -11.29 -2.78
CA PRO A 123 -31.78 -10.41 -3.14
C PRO A 123 -30.56 -11.28 -3.49
N ASP A 124 -29.92 -10.97 -4.61
CA ASP A 124 -28.77 -11.74 -5.11
C ASP A 124 -27.68 -11.85 -4.04
N VAL A 125 -27.04 -13.02 -3.98
CA VAL A 125 -25.90 -13.24 -3.07
C VAL A 125 -24.88 -12.11 -3.28
N PRO A 126 -24.25 -11.58 -2.23
CA PRO A 126 -23.30 -10.48 -2.39
C PRO A 126 -22.10 -10.94 -3.23
N SER A 127 -22.19 -10.75 -4.54
CA SER A 127 -21.17 -11.17 -5.51
C SER A 127 -19.98 -10.19 -5.57
N LYS A 128 -19.95 -9.19 -4.68
CA LYS A 128 -18.87 -8.21 -4.65
C LYS A 128 -17.67 -8.84 -3.94
N ALA A 129 -16.73 -9.33 -4.74
CA ALA A 129 -15.40 -9.72 -4.26
C ALA A 129 -14.86 -8.63 -3.32
N PRO A 130 -14.15 -9.01 -2.23
CA PRO A 130 -13.68 -8.05 -1.24
C PRO A 130 -12.88 -6.96 -1.95
N ALA A 131 -13.40 -5.73 -1.86
CA ALA A 131 -12.81 -4.57 -2.49
C ALA A 131 -11.48 -4.25 -1.80
N LEU A 132 -10.37 -4.66 -2.42
CA LEU A 132 -9.05 -4.10 -2.15
C LEU A 132 -8.97 -2.71 -2.76
N HIS A 133 -9.50 -1.66 -2.13
CA HIS A 133 -9.25 -0.29 -2.61
C HIS A 133 -9.02 0.69 -1.45
N ASP A 134 -7.74 1.01 -1.27
CA ASP A 134 -7.26 2.39 -1.13
C ASP A 134 -8.16 3.39 -1.88
N ALA A 135 -8.58 4.45 -1.18
CA ALA A 135 -8.61 5.84 -1.64
C ALA A 135 -9.54 6.65 -0.71
N VAL A 136 -8.92 7.39 0.20
CA VAL A 136 -9.54 8.48 0.96
C VAL A 136 -10.10 9.51 -0.01
N GLU A 137 -11.42 9.75 0.02
CA GLU A 137 -11.98 11.03 -0.41
C GLU A 137 -12.26 11.87 0.85
N ASP A 138 -11.29 12.71 1.16
CA ASP A 138 -11.39 13.78 2.15
C ASP A 138 -12.53 14.74 1.75
N THR A 139 -13.61 14.74 2.52
CA THR A 139 -14.55 15.86 2.50
C THR A 139 -14.04 16.93 3.49
N PRO A 140 -13.88 18.20 3.06
CA PRO A 140 -13.27 19.25 3.89
C PRO A 140 -14.03 19.59 5.19
N ASP A 141 -15.29 19.16 5.31
CA ASP A 141 -16.17 19.57 6.41
C ASP A 141 -15.98 18.73 7.69
N GLU A 142 -15.50 17.48 7.61
CA GLU A 142 -15.32 16.65 8.80
C GLU A 142 -13.98 16.89 9.53
N ILE A 143 -12.92 17.32 8.84
CA ILE A 143 -11.60 17.55 9.46
C ILE A 143 -11.65 18.72 10.47
N SER A 144 -12.56 19.68 10.26
CA SER A 144 -12.72 20.85 11.13
C SER A 144 -13.32 20.51 12.50
N ALA A 145 -14.12 19.43 12.59
CA ALA A 145 -14.76 19.02 13.84
C ALA A 145 -13.76 18.41 14.83
N TRP A 146 -12.83 17.57 14.33
CA TRP A 146 -11.82 16.91 15.16
C TRP A 146 -10.69 17.86 15.59
N LYS A 147 -10.35 18.86 14.77
CA LYS A 147 -9.35 19.88 15.11
C LYS A 147 -9.77 20.77 16.27
N LYS A 148 -11.07 21.04 16.43
CA LYS A 148 -11.59 21.88 17.51
C LYS A 148 -11.67 21.16 18.86
N VAL A 149 -11.74 19.84 18.87
CA VAL A 149 -11.78 19.01 20.09
C VAL A 149 -10.38 18.82 20.70
N MET A 150 -9.31 18.92 19.90
CA MET A 150 -7.93 18.68 20.37
C MET A 150 -7.18 19.93 20.86
N GLU A 151 -7.77 21.13 20.77
CA GLU A 151 -7.10 22.40 21.08
C GLU A 151 -7.55 23.05 22.42
N GLU A 152 -8.10 22.27 23.35
CA GLU A 152 -8.31 22.72 24.73
C GLU A 152 -7.18 22.20 25.63
N PRO A 153 -6.26 23.06 26.11
CA PRO A 153 -5.19 22.63 27.00
C PRO A 153 -5.76 22.32 28.39
N LEU A 154 -5.39 21.16 28.93
CA LEU A 154 -5.46 20.87 30.36
C LEU A 154 -4.74 21.98 31.13
N ALA A 155 -5.51 22.91 31.69
CA ALA A 155 -5.01 23.98 32.54
C ALA A 155 -5.54 23.80 33.97
N ALA A 156 -4.57 23.69 34.88
CA ALA A 156 -4.59 23.70 36.35
C ALA A 156 -4.97 22.40 37.06
#